data_AF-A0A8U1H730-F1
#
_entry.id   AF-A0A8U1H730-F1
#
_cell.length_a   1.000
_cell.length_b   1.000
_cell.length_c   1.000
_cell.angle_alpha   90.00
_cell.angle_beta   90.00
_cell.angle_gamma   90.00
#
_symmetry.space_group_name_H-M   'P 1'
#
loop_
_entity.id
_entity.type
_entity.pdbx_description
1 polymer ?
#
loop_
_entity_poly.entity_id
_entity_poly.type
_entity_poly.pdbx_seq_one_letter_code
_entity_poly.pdbx_strand_id
1 'polypeptide(L)' 'MLSIGQLVDMQWKLGMAVSSDTCRSLNSPHVSLLLKIADTSGQISQRSFEMTIAQFQNFYRQFKEMAAVLETV' A
#
# COMPACT_ATOMS: atom_id res chain seq x y z
N MET A 1 -24.10 -8.10 9.53
CA MET A 1 -23.14 -8.10 8.41
C MET A 1 -21.79 -7.72 8.99
N LEU A 2 -20.75 -8.54 8.78
CA LEU A 2 -19.39 -8.16 9.15
C LEU A 2 -18.98 -6.99 8.27
N SER A 3 -18.84 -5.81 8.85
CA SER A 3 -18.50 -4.63 8.09
C SER A 3 -17.00 -4.45 8.00
N ILE A 4 -16.43 -4.89 6.89
CA ILE A 4 -15.04 -4.60 6.53
C ILE A 4 -15.01 -3.16 6.00
N GLY A 5 -14.11 -2.33 6.52
CA GLY A 5 -13.96 -0.92 6.10
C GLY A 5 -13.72 -0.80 4.59
N GLN A 6 -14.17 0.30 4.00
CA GLN A 6 -14.07 0.55 2.56
C GLN A 6 -12.83 1.39 2.25
N LEU A 7 -12.02 0.95 1.29
CA LEU A 7 -10.92 1.75 0.76
C LEU A 7 -11.52 2.87 -0.11
N VAL A 8 -11.33 4.13 0.30
CA VAL A 8 -11.92 5.31 -0.37
C VAL A 8 -10.90 6.14 -1.14
N ASP A 9 -9.62 6.03 -0.80
CA ASP A 9 -8.52 6.72 -1.50
C ASP A 9 -7.23 5.92 -1.34
N MET A 10 -6.38 5.95 -2.36
CA MET A 10 -5.08 5.32 -2.39
C MET A 10 -4.09 6.26 -3.07
N GLN A 11 -3.16 6.78 -2.28
CA GLN A 11 -2.09 7.64 -2.75
C GLN A 11 -0.77 6.89 -2.64
N TRP A 12 0.17 7.21 -3.52
CA TRP A 12 1.49 6.59 -3.51
C TRP A 12 2.57 7.60 -3.87
N LYS A 13 3.79 7.32 -3.42
CA LYS A 13 4.99 8.06 -3.82
C LYS A 13 6.16 7.09 -3.98
N LEU A 14 7.04 7.39 -4.93
CA LEU A 14 8.35 6.76 -5.06
C LEU A 14 9.39 7.66 -4.38
N GLY A 15 10.11 7.13 -3.41
CA GLY A 15 11.15 7.84 -2.67
C GLY A 15 12.46 7.05 -2.64
N MET A 16 13.51 7.66 -2.13
CA MET A 16 14.78 7.00 -1.81
C MET A 16 15.04 7.13 -0.31
N ALA A 17 15.43 6.04 0.33
CA ALA A 17 15.88 6.10 1.72
C ALA A 17 17.34 6.59 1.76
N VAL A 18 17.60 7.63 2.55
CA VAL A 18 18.93 8.19 2.81
C VAL A 18 19.35 7.77 4.22
N SER A 19 20.64 7.45 4.46
CA SER A 19 21.07 6.81 5.70
C SER A 19 20.73 7.61 6.97
N SER A 20 20.41 6.87 8.02
CA SER A 20 20.77 7.20 9.40
C SER A 20 21.94 6.30 9.84
N ASP A 21 22.56 6.62 10.97
CA ASP A 21 23.71 5.93 11.59
C ASP A 21 23.51 4.41 11.81
N THR A 22 22.29 3.91 11.62
CA THR A 22 21.87 2.51 11.78
C THR A 22 21.40 1.82 10.48
N CYS A 23 21.34 2.52 9.34
CA CYS A 23 20.74 1.98 8.12
C CYS A 23 21.76 1.73 6.99
N ARG A 24 22.07 0.45 6.73
CA ARG A 24 23.11 0.02 5.78
C ARG A 24 22.66 0.03 4.31
N SER A 25 21.36 0.19 4.05
CA SER A 25 20.73 0.17 2.71
C SER A 25 20.61 1.56 2.08
N LEU A 26 21.74 2.30 2.05
CA LEU A 26 21.88 3.56 1.33
C LEU A 26 21.48 3.40 -0.15
N ASN A 27 20.70 4.34 -0.68
CA ASN A 27 20.30 4.43 -2.09
C ASN A 27 19.30 3.37 -2.59
N SER A 28 18.53 2.75 -1.70
CA SER A 28 17.45 1.85 -2.12
C SER A 28 16.14 2.64 -2.33
N PRO A 29 15.57 2.63 -3.54
CA PRO A 29 14.25 3.20 -3.78
C PRO A 29 13.18 2.42 -3.03
N HIS A 30 12.18 3.12 -2.51
CA HIS A 30 11.02 2.57 -1.83
C HIS A 30 9.74 3.20 -2.36
N VAL A 31 8.65 2.45 -2.31
CA VAL A 31 7.31 2.97 -2.56
C VAL A 31 6.63 3.14 -1.21
N SER A 32 6.13 4.34 -0.92
CA SER A 32 5.23 4.55 0.23
C SER A 32 3.79 4.65 -0.29
N LEU A 33 2.87 3.95 0.37
CA LEU A 33 1.45 4.04 0.13
C LEU A 33 0.75 4.71 1.31
N LEU A 34 -0.28 5.49 1.01
CA LEU A 34 -1.24 6.02 1.97
C LEU A 34 -2.64 5.59 1.55
N LEU A 35 -3.29 4.83 2.42
CA LEU A 35 -4.66 4.36 2.25
C LEU A 35 -5.58 5.18 3.15
N LYS A 36 -6.71 5.63 2.59
CA LYS A 36 -7.83 6.15 3.38
C LYS A 36 -8.93 5.11 3.41
N ILE A 37 -9.37 4.73 4.60
CA ILE A 37 -10.36 3.68 4.83
C ILE A 37 -11.51 4.28 5.62
N ALA A 38 -12.72 4.23 5.06
CA ALA A 38 -13.95 4.59 5.76
C ALA A 38 -14.49 3.38 6.52
N ASP A 39 -14.79 3.54 7.81
CA ASP A 39 -15.55 2.54 8.56
C ASP A 39 -17.06 2.68 8.33
N THR A 40 -17.86 1.86 9.02
CA THR A 40 -19.33 1.89 8.90
C THR A 40 -20.00 3.13 9.44
N SER A 41 -19.33 3.87 10.33
CA SER A 41 -19.83 5.14 10.82
C SER A 41 -19.51 6.31 9.86
N GLY A 42 -18.81 6.01 8.75
CA GLY A 42 -18.31 7.01 7.81
C GLY A 42 -17.03 7.71 8.28
N GLN A 43 -16.44 7.27 9.40
CA GLN A 43 -15.18 7.83 9.89
C GLN A 43 -14.04 7.36 9.00
N ILE A 44 -13.21 8.31 8.55
CA ILE A 44 -12.07 8.05 7.67
C ILE A 44 -10.81 7.91 8.52
N SER A 45 -10.19 6.74 8.43
CA SER A 45 -8.87 6.48 9.01
C SER A 45 -7.81 6.44 7.92
N GLN A 46 -6.58 6.81 8.28
CA GLN A 46 -5.43 6.77 7.38
C GLN A 46 -4.43 5.71 7.84
N ARG A 47 -3.93 4.92 6.89
CA ARG A 47 -2.89 3.91 7.12
C ARG A 47 -1.81 4.07 6.06
N SER A 48 -0.55 4.09 6.48
CA SER A 48 0.57 4.13 5.56
C SER A 48 1.51 2.95 5.80
N PHE A 49 2.18 2.54 4.73
CA PHE A 49 3.27 1.57 4.79
C PHE A 49 4.25 1.82 3.65
N GLU A 50 5.44 1.27 3.81
CA GLU A 50 6.52 1.36 2.83
C GLU A 50 6.96 -0.02 2.40
N MET A 51 7.43 -0.10 1.16
CA MET A 51 7.92 -1.35 0.59
C MET A 51 9.08 -1.09 -0.37
N THR A 52 10.00 -2.04 -0.42
CA THR A 52 11.02 -2.09 -1.46
C THR A 52 10.38 -2.26 -2.84
N ILE A 53 11.13 -1.93 -3.90
CA ILE A 53 10.65 -2.13 -5.28
C ILE A 53 10.28 -3.58 -5.57
N ALA A 54 11.06 -4.54 -5.06
CA ALA A 54 10.76 -5.97 -5.25
C ALA A 54 9.43 -6.38 -4.58
N GLN A 55 9.18 -5.88 -3.37
CA GLN A 55 7.90 -6.10 -2.68
C GLN A 55 6.74 -5.45 -3.43
N PHE A 56 6.93 -4.25 -3.99
CA PHE A 56 5.90 -3.58 -4.79
C PHE A 56 5.58 -4.34 -6.09
N GLN A 57 6.59 -4.90 -6.77
CA GLN A 57 6.37 -5.75 -7.95
C GLN A 57 5.55 -7.01 -7.62
N ASN A 58 5.78 -7.62 -6.46
CA ASN A 58 4.99 -8.75 -5.99
C ASN A 58 3.56 -8.32 -5.62
N PHE A 59 3.41 -7.21 -4.89
CA PHE A 59 2.12 -6.61 -4.54
C PHE A 59 1.27 -6.34 -5.79
N TYR A 60 1.86 -5.74 -6.83
CA TYR A 60 1.20 -5.48 -8.10
C TYR A 60 0.74 -6.77 -8.80
N ARG A 61 1.54 -7.84 -8.76
CA ARG A 61 1.16 -9.13 -9.32
C ARG A 61 -0.06 -9.71 -8.61
N GLN A 62 -0.03 -9.73 -7.27
CA GLN A 62 -1.14 -10.22 -6.45
C GLN A 62 -2.42 -9.40 -6.68
N PHE A 63 -2.29 -8.07 -6.80
CA PHE A 63 -3.45 -7.21 -7.11
C PHE A 63 -4.08 -7.54 -8.46
N LYS A 64 -3.27 -7.85 -9.48
CA LYS A 64 -3.78 -8.27 -10.80
C LYS A 64 -4.47 -9.63 -10.75
N GLU A 65 -3.93 -10.58 -9.98
CA GLU A 65 -4.57 -11.87 -9.75
C GLU A 65 -5.91 -11.69 -9.02
N MET A 66 -5.96 -10.84 -8.00
CA MET A 66 -7.20 -10.51 -7.27
C MET A 66 -8.24 -9.87 -8.20
N ALA A 67 -7.82 -8.91 -9.03
CA ALA A 67 -8.70 -8.26 -10.00
C ALA A 67 -9.28 -9.26 -11.00
N ALA A 68 -8.45 -10.15 -11.55
CA ALA A 68 -8.91 -11.18 -12.47
C ALA A 68 -9.96 -12.11 -11.84
N VAL A 69 -9.80 -12.49 -10.58
CA VAL A 69 -10.82 -13.29 -9.86
C VAL A 69 -12.12 -12.51 -9.67
N LEU A 70 -12.05 -11.21 -9.35
CA LEU A 70 -13.23 -10.36 -9.18
C LEU A 70 -13.98 -10.10 -10.50
N GLU A 71 -13.29 -10.05 -11.64
CA GLU A 71 -13.89 -9.89 -12.97
C GLU A 71 -14.61 -11.14 -13.47
N THR A 72 -14.27 -12.32 -12.93
CA THR A 72 -14.89 -13.60 -13.34
C THR A 72 -16.23 -13.91 -12.67
N VAL A 73 -16.84 -12.95 -11.97
CA VAL A 73 -18.11 -13.09 -11.23
C VAL A 73 -19.23 -12.29 -11.87
#